data_AF-A0A523IFF2-F1
#
_entry.id   AF-A0A523IFF2-F1
#
_cell.length_a   1.000
_cell.length_b   1.000
_cell.length_c   1.000
_cell.angle_alpha   90.00
_cell.angle_beta   90.00
_cell.angle_gamma   90.00
#
_symmetry.space_group_name_H-M   'P 1'
#
loop_
_entity.id
_entity.type
_entity.pdbx_description
1 polymer ?
#
loop_
_entity_poly.entity_id
_entity_poly.type
_entity_poly.pdbx_seq_one_letter_code
_entity_poly.pdbx_strand_id
1 'polypeptide(L)'
;MVIEPLLYYLTEDFSEGLARVFYSNPYNVGLSFIDINGETVLSNISEIVNRFSEGLASIMYLGPKIKSGFINKKGEIVIEPKFFYAGDFSEGLAPVAVYVDD
;
A
#
# COMPACT_ATOMS: atom_id res chain seq x y z
N MET A 1 -19.62 18.37 24.66
CA MET A 1 -18.52 17.39 24.66
C MET A 1 -18.51 16.74 23.29
N VAL A 2 -17.57 17.12 22.42
CA VAL A 2 -17.38 16.44 21.14
C VAL A 2 -16.56 15.20 21.47
N ILE A 3 -17.15 14.02 21.33
CA ILE A 3 -16.42 12.77 21.47
C ILE A 3 -15.74 12.55 20.12
N GLU A 4 -14.46 12.85 20.02
CA GLU A 4 -13.69 12.40 18.86
C GLU A 4 -13.66 10.88 18.87
N PRO A 5 -14.03 10.22 17.75
CA PRO A 5 -14.03 8.77 17.71
C PRO A 5 -12.61 8.24 17.91
N LEU A 6 -12.49 7.20 18.73
CA LEU A 6 -11.23 6.53 19.01
C LEU A 6 -10.63 6.02 17.70
N LEU A 7 -9.46 6.56 17.35
CA LEU A 7 -8.70 6.18 16.16
C LEU A 7 -7.75 5.04 16.54
N TYR A 8 -8.05 3.84 16.04
CA TYR A 8 -7.18 2.68 16.26
C TYR A 8 -6.16 2.60 15.13
N TYR A 9 -4.89 2.47 15.50
CA TYR A 9 -3.79 2.27 14.56
C TYR A 9 -3.21 0.87 14.72
N LEU A 10 -3.33 0.05 13.68
CA LEU A 10 -2.48 -1.14 13.53
C LEU A 10 -1.29 -0.73 12.67
N THR A 11 -0.11 -0.66 13.29
CA THR A 11 1.14 -0.45 12.58
C THR A 11 1.75 -1.80 12.24
N GLU A 12 2.22 -1.94 11.00
CA GLU A 12 3.13 -3.01 10.64
C GLU A 12 4.58 -2.58 10.85
N ASP A 13 5.51 -3.51 10.64
CA ASP A 13 6.94 -3.25 10.72
C ASP A 13 7.36 -2.20 9.69
N PHE A 14 8.37 -1.40 10.06
CA PHE A 14 9.02 -0.49 9.14
C PHE A 14 9.77 -1.25 8.06
N SER A 15 9.58 -0.85 6.80
CA SER A 15 10.41 -1.25 5.67
C SER A 15 10.92 0.01 4.98
N GLU A 16 12.24 0.11 4.85
CA GLU A 16 12.92 1.25 4.21
C GLU A 16 12.52 2.64 4.76
N GLY A 17 12.30 2.69 6.08
CA GLY A 17 11.93 3.92 6.79
C GLY A 17 10.44 4.28 6.73
N LEU A 18 9.60 3.43 6.13
CA LEU A 18 8.14 3.64 6.07
C LEU A 18 7.42 2.45 6.71
N ALA A 19 6.38 2.73 7.51
CA ALA A 19 5.47 1.72 8.04
C ALA A 19 4.06 1.95 7.52
N ARG A 20 3.37 0.86 7.22
CA ARG A 20 1.96 0.89 6.88
C ARG A 20 1.13 0.97 8.14
N VAL A 21 0.14 1.84 8.12
CA VAL A 21 -0.74 2.10 9.24
C VAL A 21 -2.19 2.00 8.77
N PHE A 22 -2.93 1.07 9.37
CA PHE A 22 -4.36 0.99 9.20
C PHE A 22 -5.02 1.85 10.27
N TYR A 23 -5.93 2.72 9.85
CA TYR A 23 -6.75 3.49 10.77
C TYR A 23 -8.22 3.11 10.62
N SER A 24 -8.94 3.14 11.74
CA SER A 24 -10.37 2.88 11.78
C SER A 24 -11.05 3.85 12.73
N ASN A 25 -12.11 4.48 12.24
CA ASN A 25 -13.10 5.18 13.05
C ASN A 25 -14.51 4.74 12.58
N PRO A 26 -15.59 5.09 13.30
CA PRO A 26 -16.96 4.65 12.97
C PRO A 26 -17.44 5.05 11.56
N TYR A 27 -16.78 6.00 10.90
CA TYR A 27 -17.16 6.53 9.59
C TYR A 27 -16.23 6.08 8.48
N ASN A 28 -14.94 5.84 8.77
CA ASN A 28 -13.91 5.57 7.79
C ASN A 28 -12.90 4.55 8.32
N VAL A 29 -12.55 3.61 7.45
CA VAL A 29 -11.32 2.82 7.53
C VAL A 29 -10.40 3.24 6.42
N GLY A 30 -9.09 3.22 6.64
CA GLY A 30 -8.15 3.54 5.59
C GLY A 30 -6.74 3.12 5.90
N LEU A 31 -5.90 3.36 4.91
CA LEU A 31 -4.50 3.01 4.90
C LEU A 31 -3.65 4.27 4.70
N SER A 32 -2.60 4.40 5.51
CA SER A 32 -1.59 5.43 5.38
C SER A 32 -0.19 4.83 5.53
N PHE A 33 0.82 5.55 5.08
CA PHE A 33 2.22 5.29 5.43
C PHE A 33 2.76 6.40 6.31
N ILE A 34 3.47 6.02 7.36
CA ILE A 34 4.20 6.93 8.24
C ILE A 34 5.70 6.70 8.11
N ASP A 35 6.49 7.73 8.37
CA ASP A 35 7.93 7.61 8.53
C ASP A 35 8.32 7.16 9.96
N ILE A 36 9.62 7.00 10.20
CA ILE A 36 10.16 6.59 11.50
C ILE A 36 9.88 7.58 12.65
N ASN A 37 9.55 8.82 12.32
CA ASN A 37 9.16 9.85 13.29
C ASN A 37 7.65 9.84 13.57
N GLY A 38 6.90 9.00 12.85
CA GLY A 38 5.44 8.94 12.92
C GLY A 38 4.74 9.95 12.02
N GLU A 39 5.47 10.66 11.16
CA GLU A 39 4.91 11.64 10.24
C GLU A 39 4.25 10.94 9.05
N THR A 40 3.06 11.38 8.66
CA THR A 40 2.34 10.79 7.52
C THR A 40 3.04 11.16 6.20
N VAL A 41 3.42 10.15 5.42
CA VAL A 41 4.05 10.29 4.10
C VAL A 41 3.03 10.10 2.98
N LEU A 42 2.17 9.07 3.09
CA LEU A 42 1.07 8.81 2.17
C LEU A 42 -0.22 8.61 2.97
N SER A 43 -1.34 9.15 2.51
CA SER A 43 -2.61 9.11 3.24
C SER A 43 -3.78 8.72 2.35
N ASN A 44 -4.84 8.21 2.98
CA ASN A 44 -6.12 7.88 2.33
C ASN A 44 -5.97 6.97 1.11
N ILE A 45 -5.08 5.98 1.21
CA ILE A 45 -4.85 5.05 0.12
C ILE A 45 -6.08 4.14 0.03
N SER A 46 -6.79 4.21 -1.10
CA SER A 46 -7.97 3.42 -1.41
C SER A 46 -7.64 1.99 -1.84
N GLU A 47 -6.42 1.77 -2.29
CA GLU A 47 -5.89 0.52 -2.79
C GLU A 47 -5.09 -0.23 -1.72
N ILE A 48 -4.90 -1.54 -1.92
CA ILE A 48 -3.96 -2.27 -1.09
C ILE A 48 -2.55 -1.94 -1.58
N VAL A 49 -1.73 -1.39 -0.69
CA VAL A 49 -0.31 -1.14 -0.95
C VAL A 49 0.52 -1.99 0.03
N ASN A 50 1.42 -2.80 -0.50
CA ASN A 50 2.35 -3.59 0.30
C ASN A 50 3.51 -2.73 0.80
N ARG A 51 4.39 -3.31 1.63
CA ARG A 51 5.58 -2.62 2.11
C ARG A 51 6.48 -2.20 0.93
N PHE A 52 7.28 -1.15 1.15
CA PHE A 52 8.31 -0.77 0.19
C PHE A 52 9.49 -1.74 0.25
N SER A 53 10.00 -2.13 -0.91
CA SER A 53 11.23 -2.90 -1.11
C SER A 53 11.91 -2.41 -2.39
N GLU A 54 13.21 -2.16 -2.32
CA GLU A 54 14.03 -1.53 -3.34
C GLU A 54 13.42 -0.22 -3.89
N GLY A 55 12.79 0.56 -3.00
CA GLY A 55 12.16 1.84 -3.35
C GLY A 55 10.78 1.76 -4.01
N LEU A 56 10.25 0.56 -4.25
CA LEU A 56 8.94 0.33 -4.86
C LEU A 56 8.02 -0.49 -3.96
N ALA A 57 6.72 -0.32 -4.11
CA ALA A 57 5.71 -1.15 -3.44
C ALA A 57 4.68 -1.61 -4.48
N SER A 58 4.23 -2.86 -4.37
CA SER A 58 3.12 -3.32 -5.20
C SER A 58 1.81 -2.66 -4.72
N ILE A 59 1.04 -2.14 -5.67
CA ILE A 59 -0.31 -1.65 -5.46
C ILE A 59 -1.31 -2.63 -6.09
N MET A 60 -2.40 -2.91 -5.40
CA MET A 60 -3.48 -3.79 -5.88
C MET A 60 -4.81 -3.05 -5.87
N TYR A 61 -5.38 -2.94 -7.07
CA TYR A 61 -6.70 -2.38 -7.31
C TYR A 61 -7.75 -3.48 -7.16
N LEU A 62 -8.67 -3.27 -6.22
CA LEU A 62 -9.81 -4.14 -5.99
C LEU A 62 -11.01 -3.63 -6.78
N GLY A 63 -11.24 -4.22 -7.94
CA GLY A 63 -12.40 -3.95 -8.79
C GLY A 63 -12.95 -5.24 -9.40
N PRO A 64 -13.78 -5.14 -10.45
CA PRO A 64 -14.32 -6.33 -11.15
C PRO A 64 -13.22 -7.27 -11.68
N LYS A 65 -12.03 -6.73 -11.95
CA LYS A 65 -10.81 -7.48 -12.21
C LYS A 65 -9.72 -6.97 -11.27
N ILE A 66 -9.10 -7.87 -10.53
CA ILE A 66 -7.95 -7.54 -9.69
C ILE A 66 -6.78 -7.21 -10.63
N LYS A 67 -6.15 -6.07 -10.37
CA LYS A 67 -4.96 -5.65 -11.10
C LYS A 67 -3.91 -5.12 -10.12
N SER A 68 -2.68 -5.52 -10.36
CA SER A 68 -1.52 -5.14 -9.58
C SER A 68 -0.51 -4.39 -10.45
N GLY A 69 0.08 -3.36 -9.88
CA GLY A 69 1.14 -2.52 -10.45
C GLY A 69 2.14 -2.15 -9.37
N PHE A 70 2.95 -1.11 -9.59
CA PHE A 70 3.94 -0.66 -8.62
C PHE A 70 3.99 0.86 -8.50
N ILE A 71 4.15 1.34 -7.27
CA ILE A 71 4.31 2.76 -6.95
C ILE A 71 5.67 3.02 -6.30
N ASN A 72 6.15 4.26 -6.38
CA ASN A 72 7.29 4.72 -5.60
C ASN A 72 6.87 5.30 -4.25
N LYS A 73 7.85 5.71 -3.43
CA LYS A 73 7.62 6.31 -2.09
C LYS A 73 6.85 7.63 -2.10
N LYS A 74 6.70 8.28 -3.26
CA LYS A 74 5.85 9.47 -3.43
C LYS A 74 4.41 9.13 -3.78
N GLY A 75 4.09 7.84 -3.93
CA GLY A 75 2.78 7.37 -4.37
C GLY A 75 2.57 7.44 -5.88
N GLU A 76 3.61 7.73 -6.66
CA GLU A 76 3.52 7.81 -8.12
C GLU A 76 3.55 6.40 -8.72
N ILE A 77 2.67 6.12 -9.69
CA ILE A 77 2.68 4.85 -10.43
C ILE A 77 3.94 4.78 -11.29
N VAL A 78 4.78 3.78 -11.04
CA VAL A 78 6.01 3.49 -11.80
C VAL A 78 5.77 2.38 -12.82
N ILE A 79 4.93 1.40 -12.47
CA ILE A 79 4.52 0.32 -13.37
C ILE A 79 2.99 0.22 -13.32
N GLU A 80 2.37 0.45 -14.48
CA GLU A 80 0.92 0.44 -14.62
C GLU A 80 0.27 -0.88 -14.15
N PRO A 81 -0.90 -0.83 -13.49
CA PRO A 81 -1.60 -2.02 -13.03
C PRO A 81 -2.06 -2.91 -14.19
N LYS A 82 -1.39 -4.05 -14.37
CA LYS A 82 -1.67 -4.99 -15.46
C LYS A 82 -1.49 -6.46 -15.09
N PHE A 83 -0.91 -6.73 -13.92
CA PHE A 83 -0.71 -8.10 -13.43
C PHE A 83 -1.90 -8.53 -12.59
N PHE A 84 -2.19 -9.83 -12.52
CA PHE A 84 -3.13 -10.34 -11.52
C PHE A 84 -2.58 -10.15 -10.10
N TYR A 85 -1.28 -10.44 -9.94
CA TYR A 85 -0.56 -10.32 -8.68
C TYR A 85 0.85 -9.76 -8.93
N ALA A 86 1.36 -9.02 -7.95
CA ALA A 86 2.74 -8.54 -7.90
C ALA A 86 3.28 -8.72 -6.47
N GLY A 87 4.45 -9.34 -6.34
CA GLY A 87 5.18 -9.47 -5.08
C GLY A 87 6.19 -8.34 -4.85
N ASP A 88 6.93 -8.44 -3.75
CA ASP A 88 7.99 -7.48 -3.40
C ASP A 88 9.17 -7.56 -4.38
N PHE A 89 9.84 -6.43 -4.60
CA PHE A 89 11.12 -6.39 -5.31
C PHE A 89 12.25 -6.98 -4.45
N SER A 90 13.14 -7.75 -5.09
CA SER A 90 14.40 -8.25 -4.55
C SER A 90 15.37 -8.49 -5.70
N GLU A 91 16.62 -8.05 -5.53
CA GLU A 91 17.67 -8.17 -6.54
C GLU A 91 17.28 -7.54 -7.90
N GLY A 92 16.53 -6.44 -7.86
CA GLY A 92 16.04 -5.73 -9.05
C GLY A 92 14.89 -6.42 -9.79
N LEU A 93 14.29 -7.48 -9.22
CA LEU A 93 13.22 -8.26 -9.82
C LEU A 93 12.03 -8.39 -8.86
N ALA A 94 10.82 -8.53 -9.40
CA ALA A 94 9.61 -8.83 -8.62
C ALA A 94 8.81 -9.94 -9.31
N PRO A 95 8.32 -10.95 -8.57
CA PRO A 95 7.46 -11.98 -9.15
C PRO A 95 6.08 -11.39 -9.48
N VAL A 96 5.55 -11.78 -10.64
CA VAL A 96 4.20 -11.39 -11.09
C VAL A 96 3.41 -12.59 -11.58
N ALA A 97 2.10 -12.56 -11.37
CA ALA A 97 1.18 -13.48 -12.02
C ALA A 97 0.35 -12.75 -13.06
N VAL A 98 0.10 -13.39 -14.20
CA VAL A 98 -0.77 -12.88 -15.27
C VAL A 98 -1.95 -13.83 -15.45
N TYR A 99 -3.05 -13.31 -15.98
CA TYR A 99 -4.08 -14.17 -16.54
C TYR A 99 -3.49 -14.87 -17.77
N VAL A 100 -3.62 -16.19 -17.82
CA VAL A 100 -3.38 -16.96 -19.05
C VAL A 100 -4.76 -17.18 -19.64
N ASP A 101 -4.98 -16.65 -20.83
CA ASP A 101 -6.19 -16.97 -21.60
C ASP A 101 -5.99 -18.38 -22.20
N ASP A 102 -6.93 -19.29 -21.92
CA ASP A 102 -6.98 -20.66 -22.46
C ASP A 102 -7.43 -20.68 -23.93
#